data_AF-A0A820K6F0-F1
#
_entry.id   AF-A0A820K6F0-F1
#
_cell.length_a   1.000
_cell.length_b   1.000
_cell.length_c   1.000
_cell.angle_alpha   90.00
_cell.angle_beta   90.00
_cell.angle_gamma   90.00
#
_symmetry.space_group_name_H-M   'P 1'
#
loop_
_entity.id
_entity.type
_entity.pdbx_description
1 polymer ?
#
loop_
_entity_poly.entity_id
_entity_poly.type
_entity_poly.pdbx_seq_one_letter_code
_entity_poly.pdbx_strand_id
1 'polypeptide(L)'
;TNGPKYVPPCQSRFSNGTLDKIILREYNHIIQSVEKDLTKNCISASDQRAKNFFTDIENLLRRLHTNILPPKLLARAQHEHRIMKSTRRQLKKSNVIIRITDKSKVFHLGSVQDYHEKALQYMQDTNAYREITSGINPCQHHVQTVLALIDPMLKKREMNLELWKQYMRPNAITTELVHLYF
;
A
#
# COMPACT_ATOMS: atom_id res chain seq x y z
N THR A 1 -4.39 -29.22 -10.71
CA THR A 1 -4.12 -27.77 -10.75
C THR A 1 -5.19 -27.02 -9.97
N ASN A 2 -4.99 -26.80 -8.67
CA ASN A 2 -5.87 -25.97 -7.86
C ASN A 2 -5.02 -24.86 -7.24
N GLY A 3 -4.79 -23.79 -8.00
CA GLY A 3 -4.25 -22.55 -7.45
C GLY A 3 -5.23 -21.95 -6.43
N PRO A 4 -4.82 -20.92 -5.68
CA PRO A 4 -5.70 -20.20 -4.76
C PRO A 4 -6.89 -19.64 -5.54
N LYS A 5 -8.05 -20.31 -5.41
CA LYS A 5 -9.32 -19.85 -5.99
C LYS A 5 -9.86 -18.78 -5.07
N TYR A 6 -10.31 -17.65 -5.65
CA TYR A 6 -10.97 -16.56 -4.95
C TYR A 6 -11.96 -17.12 -3.92
N VAL A 7 -11.70 -16.84 -2.65
CA VAL A 7 -12.59 -17.19 -1.55
C VAL A 7 -13.49 -15.98 -1.35
N PRO A 8 -14.82 -16.14 -1.30
CA PRO A 8 -15.74 -15.05 -1.03
C PRO A 8 -15.40 -14.31 0.28
N PRO A 9 -15.99 -13.13 0.56
CA PRO A 9 -15.72 -12.28 1.72
C PRO A 9 -15.92 -12.92 3.11
N CYS A 10 -16.20 -14.22 3.18
CA CYS A 10 -16.37 -14.99 4.40
C CYS A 10 -15.10 -15.20 5.24
N GLN A 11 -13.95 -14.67 4.83
CA GLN A 11 -12.73 -14.63 5.66
C GLN A 11 -12.81 -13.61 6.80
N SER A 12 -13.80 -12.71 6.81
CA SER A 12 -14.08 -11.77 7.90
C SER A 12 -14.27 -12.46 9.27
N ARG A 13 -14.84 -13.67 9.27
CA ARG A 13 -15.10 -14.46 10.49
C ARG A 13 -13.85 -14.88 11.24
N PHE A 14 -12.67 -14.72 10.64
CA PHE A 14 -11.38 -15.00 11.29
C PHE A 14 -10.62 -13.75 11.71
N SER A 15 -11.28 -12.59 11.71
CA SER A 15 -10.73 -11.36 12.27
C SER A 15 -11.12 -11.22 13.74
N ASN A 16 -10.29 -10.53 14.53
CA ASN A 16 -10.50 -10.39 15.97
C ASN A 16 -11.62 -9.39 16.35
N GLY A 17 -12.38 -8.88 15.37
CA GLY A 17 -13.43 -7.88 15.57
C GLY A 17 -14.81 -8.51 15.68
N THR A 18 -15.76 -7.80 16.29
CA THR A 18 -17.17 -8.18 16.22
C THR A 18 -17.66 -8.08 14.76
N LEU A 19 -18.63 -8.92 14.40
CA LEU A 19 -19.20 -8.96 13.06
C LEU A 19 -19.68 -7.58 12.60
N ASP A 20 -20.34 -6.83 13.48
CA ASP A 20 -20.78 -5.46 13.21
C ASP A 20 -19.63 -4.49 12.91
N LYS A 21 -18.49 -4.60 13.64
CA LYS A 21 -17.32 -3.75 13.38
C LYS A 21 -16.71 -4.04 12.01
N ILE A 22 -16.74 -5.29 11.57
CA ILE A 22 -16.24 -5.69 10.24
C ILE A 22 -17.16 -5.13 9.15
N ILE A 23 -18.47 -5.35 9.30
CA ILE A 23 -19.48 -4.85 8.36
C ILE A 23 -19.39 -3.32 8.25
N LEU A 24 -19.37 -2.61 9.38
CA LEU A 24 -19.30 -1.15 9.39
C LEU A 24 -18.04 -0.62 8.70
N ARG A 25 -16.90 -1.27 8.91
CA ARG A 25 -15.64 -0.89 8.26
C ARG A 25 -15.69 -1.12 6.75
N GLU A 26 -16.18 -2.28 6.31
CA GLU A 26 -16.32 -2.58 4.87
C GLU A 26 -17.33 -1.65 4.20
N TYR A 27 -18.47 -1.42 4.85
CA TYR A 27 -19.49 -0.47 4.43
C TYR A 27 -18.89 0.93 4.23
N ASN A 28 -18.23 1.49 5.26
CA ASN A 28 -17.64 2.82 5.18
C ASN A 28 -16.61 2.93 4.05
N HIS A 29 -15.80 1.89 3.83
CA HIS A 29 -14.82 1.90 2.75
C HIS A 29 -15.47 1.95 1.36
N ILE A 30 -16.53 1.16 1.16
CA ILE A 30 -17.30 1.15 -0.09
C ILE A 30 -18.00 2.49 -0.30
N ILE A 31 -18.73 2.98 0.71
CA ILE A 31 -19.49 4.24 0.62
C ILE A 31 -18.56 5.42 0.35
N GLN A 32 -17.44 5.55 1.07
CA GLN A 32 -16.48 6.63 0.81
C GLN A 32 -15.95 6.62 -0.63
N SER A 33 -15.74 5.44 -1.20
CA SER A 33 -15.28 5.30 -2.59
C SER A 33 -16.38 5.74 -3.57
N VAL A 34 -17.61 5.29 -3.33
CA VAL A 34 -18.76 5.64 -4.18
C VAL A 34 -19.11 7.13 -4.05
N GLU A 35 -19.17 7.69 -2.85
CA GLU A 35 -19.43 9.12 -2.62
C GLU A 35 -18.40 10.00 -3.32
N LYS A 36 -17.13 9.61 -3.27
CA LYS A 36 -16.05 10.30 -3.98
C LYS A 36 -16.29 10.30 -5.50
N ASP A 37 -16.70 9.16 -6.06
CA ASP A 37 -17.00 9.04 -7.48
C ASP A 37 -18.28 9.78 -7.88
N LEU A 38 -19.32 9.75 -7.06
CA LEU A 38 -20.55 10.53 -7.29
C LEU A 38 -20.25 12.04 -7.29
N THR A 39 -19.48 12.51 -6.30
CA THR A 39 -19.06 13.92 -6.21
C THR A 39 -18.25 14.33 -7.44
N LYS A 40 -17.34 13.48 -7.90
CA LYS A 40 -16.53 13.70 -9.12
C LYS A 40 -17.40 13.84 -10.38
N ASN A 41 -18.56 13.19 -10.42
CA ASN A 41 -19.50 13.25 -11.53
C ASN A 41 -20.67 14.22 -11.28
N CYS A 42 -20.55 15.13 -10.29
CA CYS A 42 -21.57 16.11 -9.92
C CYS A 42 -22.94 15.50 -9.56
N ILE A 43 -22.96 14.26 -9.08
CA ILE A 43 -24.17 13.59 -8.61
C ILE A 43 -24.28 13.77 -7.09
N SER A 44 -25.43 14.24 -6.62
CA SER A 44 -25.65 14.40 -5.19
C SER A 44 -25.80 13.05 -4.49
N ALA A 45 -24.93 12.77 -3.51
CA ALA A 45 -25.06 11.61 -2.62
C ALA A 45 -26.28 11.72 -1.66
N SER A 46 -26.95 12.87 -1.60
CA SER A 46 -28.15 13.08 -0.78
C SER A 46 -29.48 12.77 -1.50
N ASP A 47 -29.44 12.43 -2.80
CA ASP A 47 -30.61 11.95 -3.55
C ASP A 47 -31.18 10.67 -2.90
N GLN A 48 -32.51 10.54 -2.91
CA GLN A 48 -33.20 9.34 -2.43
C GLN A 48 -32.69 8.06 -3.10
N ARG A 49 -32.30 8.13 -4.38
CA ARG A 49 -31.71 6.98 -5.09
C ARG A 49 -30.37 6.55 -4.47
N ALA A 50 -29.52 7.49 -4.12
CA ALA A 50 -28.23 7.23 -3.47
C ALA A 50 -28.44 6.66 -2.06
N LYS A 51 -29.39 7.22 -1.29
CA LYS A 51 -29.76 6.70 0.03
C LYS A 51 -30.26 5.25 -0.05
N ASN A 52 -31.16 4.95 -0.97
CA ASN A 52 -31.67 3.59 -1.16
C ASN A 52 -30.54 2.62 -1.53
N PHE A 53 -29.64 3.02 -2.44
CA PHE A 53 -28.48 2.22 -2.82
C PHE A 53 -27.54 1.94 -1.63
N PHE A 54 -27.27 2.94 -0.78
CA PHE A 54 -26.43 2.76 0.41
C PHE A 54 -27.08 1.81 1.43
N THR A 55 -28.39 1.94 1.66
CA THR A 55 -29.15 0.99 2.50
C THR A 55 -29.12 -0.43 1.92
N ASP A 56 -29.24 -0.59 0.61
CA ASP A 56 -29.17 -1.90 -0.05
C ASP A 56 -27.80 -2.54 0.08
N ILE A 57 -26.72 -1.75 -0.02
CA ILE A 57 -25.35 -2.24 0.24
C ILE A 57 -25.20 -2.71 1.68
N GLU A 58 -25.66 -1.93 2.66
CA GLU A 58 -25.56 -2.30 4.07
C GLU A 58 -26.29 -3.63 4.33
N ASN A 59 -27.53 -3.75 3.83
CA ASN A 59 -28.33 -4.97 3.95
C ASN A 59 -27.67 -6.17 3.26
N LEU A 60 -27.10 -5.97 2.08
CA LEU A 60 -26.37 -7.00 1.35
C LEU A 60 -25.14 -7.48 2.15
N LEU A 61 -24.33 -6.56 2.68
CA LEU A 61 -23.17 -6.90 3.50
C LEU A 61 -23.58 -7.66 4.76
N ARG A 62 -24.61 -7.19 5.47
CA ARG A 62 -25.15 -7.89 6.65
C ARG A 62 -25.53 -9.32 6.30
N ARG A 63 -26.31 -9.51 5.23
CA ARG A 63 -26.71 -10.83 4.75
C ARG A 63 -25.52 -11.73 4.41
N LEU A 64 -24.53 -11.19 3.70
CA LEU A 64 -23.33 -11.97 3.31
C LEU A 64 -22.51 -12.42 4.51
N HIS A 65 -22.43 -11.60 5.56
CA HIS A 65 -21.67 -11.92 6.77
C HIS A 65 -22.45 -12.81 7.76
N THR A 66 -23.78 -12.69 7.83
CA THR A 66 -24.63 -13.50 8.72
C THR A 66 -25.02 -14.85 8.14
N ASN A 67 -25.11 -14.98 6.81
CA ASN A 67 -25.47 -16.25 6.17
C ASN A 67 -24.55 -17.40 6.58
N ILE A 68 -25.15 -18.54 6.91
CA ILE A 68 -24.39 -19.73 7.30
C ILE A 68 -23.67 -20.28 6.07
N LEU A 69 -22.36 -20.45 6.19
CA LEU A 69 -21.56 -21.07 5.14
C LEU A 69 -21.80 -22.58 5.12
N PRO A 70 -21.88 -23.20 3.93
CA PRO A 70 -21.84 -24.65 3.81
C PRO A 70 -20.65 -25.23 4.59
N PRO A 71 -20.81 -26.33 5.36
CA PRO A 71 -19.76 -26.87 6.24
C PRO A 71 -18.42 -27.10 5.53
N LYS A 72 -18.47 -27.56 4.27
CA LYS A 72 -17.28 -27.78 3.43
C LYS A 72 -16.49 -26.50 3.17
N LEU A 73 -17.18 -25.40 2.90
CA LEU A 73 -16.55 -24.10 2.66
C LEU A 73 -15.98 -23.52 3.97
N LEU A 74 -16.69 -23.69 5.08
CA LEU A 74 -16.18 -23.28 6.40
C LEU A 74 -14.91 -24.05 6.77
N ALA A 75 -14.90 -25.37 6.63
CA ALA A 75 -13.73 -26.21 6.91
C ALA A 75 -12.53 -25.82 6.04
N ARG A 76 -12.76 -25.57 4.75
CA ARG A 76 -11.71 -25.09 3.84
C ARG A 76 -11.17 -23.73 4.27
N ALA A 77 -12.04 -22.77 4.58
CA ALA A 77 -11.62 -21.44 4.99
C ALA A 77 -10.82 -21.46 6.31
N GLN A 78 -11.21 -22.32 7.27
CA GLN A 78 -10.45 -22.54 8.50
C GLN A 78 -9.06 -23.15 8.24
N HIS A 79 -8.96 -24.07 7.28
CA HIS A 79 -7.68 -24.68 6.91
C HIS A 79 -6.75 -23.64 6.26
N GLU A 80 -7.25 -22.88 5.29
CA GLU A 80 -6.49 -21.81 4.63
C GLU A 80 -6.08 -20.71 5.62
N HIS A 81 -6.95 -20.32 6.54
CA HIS A 81 -6.62 -19.36 7.61
C HIS A 81 -5.49 -19.88 8.51
N ARG A 82 -5.51 -21.17 8.87
CA ARG A 82 -4.44 -21.81 9.66
C ARG A 82 -3.11 -21.78 8.90
N ILE A 83 -3.11 -22.09 7.61
CA ILE A 83 -1.92 -21.99 6.75
C ILE A 83 -1.41 -20.55 6.71
N MET A 84 -2.26 -19.56 6.43
CA MET A 84 -1.84 -18.15 6.41
C MET A 84 -1.23 -17.71 7.73
N LYS A 85 -1.81 -18.14 8.86
CA LYS A 85 -1.31 -17.82 10.20
C LYS A 85 0.04 -18.50 10.48
N SER A 86 0.21 -19.77 10.10
CA SER A 86 1.49 -20.48 10.27
C SER A 86 2.58 -19.88 9.38
N THR A 87 2.29 -19.57 8.11
CA THR A 87 3.22 -18.89 7.20
C THR A 87 3.63 -17.53 7.74
N ARG A 88 2.68 -16.69 8.20
CA ARG A 88 3.00 -15.39 8.82
C ARG A 88 3.90 -15.53 10.04
N ARG A 89 3.65 -16.54 10.89
CA ARG A 89 4.49 -16.81 12.07
C ARG A 89 5.90 -17.25 11.67
N GLN A 90 6.02 -18.13 10.68
CA GLN A 90 7.31 -18.58 10.17
C GLN A 90 8.10 -17.42 9.58
N LEU A 91 7.49 -16.61 8.69
CA LEU A 91 8.13 -15.43 8.11
C LEU A 91 8.66 -14.45 9.16
N LYS A 92 7.87 -14.20 10.22
CA LYS A 92 8.31 -13.36 11.35
C LYS A 92 9.47 -13.97 12.13
N LYS A 93 9.50 -15.29 12.31
CA LYS A 93 10.58 -15.97 13.02
C LYS A 93 11.86 -16.02 12.20
N SER A 94 11.74 -16.21 10.89
CA SER A 94 12.87 -16.41 9.99
C SER A 94 13.48 -15.10 9.46
N ASN A 95 12.97 -13.93 9.85
CA ASN A 95 13.37 -12.62 9.31
C ASN A 95 13.39 -12.60 7.76
N VAL A 96 12.48 -13.35 7.14
CA VAL A 96 12.39 -13.47 5.68
C VAL A 96 11.53 -12.34 5.14
N ILE A 97 12.08 -11.60 4.19
CA ILE A 97 11.40 -10.55 3.44
C ILE A 97 10.88 -11.14 2.13
N ILE A 98 9.59 -10.92 1.89
CA ILE A 98 8.94 -11.15 0.60
C ILE A 98 8.94 -9.83 -0.16
N ARG A 99 9.59 -9.79 -1.33
CA ARG A 99 9.52 -8.65 -2.25
C ARG A 99 8.94 -9.07 -3.58
N ILE A 100 8.12 -8.20 -4.16
CA ILE A 100 7.70 -8.27 -5.55
C ILE A 100 8.77 -7.56 -6.36
N THR A 101 9.40 -8.25 -7.29
CA THR A 101 10.34 -7.62 -8.22
C THR A 101 9.56 -6.95 -9.35
N ASP A 102 9.89 -5.70 -9.64
CA ASP A 102 9.30 -4.86 -10.68
C ASP A 102 9.40 -5.48 -12.08
N LYS A 103 10.55 -6.08 -12.42
CA LYS A 103 10.83 -6.55 -13.79
C LYS A 103 10.19 -7.89 -14.16
N SER A 104 10.05 -8.83 -13.22
CA SER A 104 9.62 -10.20 -13.53
C SER A 104 8.29 -10.60 -12.89
N LYS A 105 7.68 -9.75 -12.05
CA LYS A 105 6.49 -10.08 -11.25
C LYS A 105 6.64 -11.38 -10.42
N VAL A 106 7.89 -11.78 -10.14
CA VAL A 106 8.22 -12.94 -9.31
C VAL A 106 8.31 -12.49 -7.85
N PHE A 107 7.88 -13.36 -6.94
CA PHE A 107 8.10 -13.17 -5.51
C PHE A 107 9.50 -13.66 -5.15
N HIS A 108 10.35 -12.77 -4.66
CA HIS A 108 11.63 -13.15 -4.08
C HIS A 108 11.48 -13.33 -2.56
N LEU A 109 12.00 -14.45 -2.06
CA LEU A 109 12.09 -14.80 -0.65
C LEU A 109 13.57 -14.76 -0.25
N GLY A 110 13.92 -13.94 0.73
CA GLY A 110 15.28 -13.88 1.27
C GLY A 110 15.31 -13.10 2.58
N SER A 111 16.36 -13.31 3.38
CA SER A 111 16.62 -12.50 4.58
C SER A 111 17.13 -11.11 4.20
N VAL A 112 17.10 -10.14 5.14
CA VAL A 112 17.74 -8.81 4.95
C VAL A 112 19.22 -8.97 4.54
N GLN A 113 19.89 -9.92 5.18
CA GLN A 113 21.30 -10.21 4.95
C GLN A 113 21.52 -10.71 3.52
N ASP A 114 20.67 -11.62 3.02
CA ASP A 114 20.76 -12.14 1.65
C ASP A 114 20.64 -11.01 0.61
N TYR A 115 19.79 -10.01 0.88
CA TYR A 115 19.67 -8.85 0.00
C TYR A 115 20.89 -7.94 0.07
N HIS A 116 21.45 -7.74 1.27
CA HIS A 116 22.66 -6.95 1.43
C HIS A 116 23.86 -7.60 0.74
N GLU A 117 24.04 -8.91 0.91
CA GLU A 117 25.07 -9.69 0.25
C GLU A 117 24.91 -9.69 -1.27
N LYS A 118 23.68 -9.87 -1.79
CA LYS A 118 23.43 -9.76 -3.24
C LYS A 118 23.71 -8.35 -3.77
N ALA A 119 23.39 -7.32 -3.01
CA ALA A 119 23.69 -5.95 -3.41
C ALA A 119 25.21 -5.72 -3.46
N LEU A 120 25.95 -6.15 -2.44
CA LEU A 120 27.41 -6.07 -2.41
C LEU A 120 28.05 -6.86 -3.55
N GLN A 121 27.58 -8.10 -3.78
CA GLN A 121 28.06 -8.93 -4.89
C GLN A 121 27.82 -8.24 -6.24
N TYR A 122 26.61 -7.73 -6.47
CA TYR A 122 26.30 -7.00 -7.70
C TYR A 122 27.16 -5.74 -7.86
N MET A 123 27.41 -5.01 -6.77
CA MET A 123 28.32 -3.85 -6.78
C MET A 123 29.75 -4.25 -7.16
N GLN A 124 30.25 -5.36 -6.59
CA GLN A 124 31.59 -5.89 -6.90
C GLN A 124 31.70 -6.38 -8.34
N ASP A 125 30.71 -7.13 -8.82
CA ASP A 125 30.72 -7.74 -10.15
C ASP A 125 30.61 -6.69 -11.27
N THR A 126 29.78 -5.66 -11.06
CA THR A 126 29.50 -4.66 -12.11
C THR A 126 30.40 -3.44 -12.02
N ASN A 127 31.02 -3.17 -10.87
CA ASN A 127 31.70 -1.90 -10.58
C ASN A 127 30.83 -0.66 -10.91
N ALA A 128 29.50 -0.84 -10.98
CA ALA A 128 28.58 0.18 -11.46
C ALA A 128 28.24 1.25 -10.40
N TYR A 129 28.63 1.02 -9.15
CA TYR A 129 28.33 1.92 -8.03
C TYR A 129 29.61 2.35 -7.34
N ARG A 130 29.67 3.64 -6.98
CA ARG A 130 30.74 4.21 -6.18
C ARG A 130 30.15 4.73 -4.87
N GLU A 131 30.71 4.27 -3.75
CA GLU A 131 30.36 4.80 -2.44
C GLU A 131 30.83 6.25 -2.31
N ILE A 132 29.98 7.11 -1.73
CA ILE A 132 30.30 8.51 -1.49
C ILE A 132 30.92 8.61 -0.10
N THR A 133 32.25 8.61 -0.05
CA THR A 133 33.04 8.60 1.18
C THR A 133 33.06 9.95 1.92
N SER A 134 32.68 11.04 1.24
CA SER A 134 32.72 12.39 1.82
C SER A 134 31.64 12.65 2.88
N GLY A 135 30.62 11.79 2.98
CA GLY A 135 29.45 12.03 3.82
C GLY A 135 28.57 13.20 3.36
N ILE A 136 28.89 13.81 2.21
CA ILE A 136 28.15 14.93 1.64
C ILE A 136 27.14 14.37 0.64
N ASN A 137 25.85 14.73 0.77
CA ASN A 137 24.84 14.31 -0.20
C ASN A 137 25.19 14.90 -1.58
N PRO A 138 25.37 14.08 -2.63
CA PRO A 138 25.71 14.56 -3.97
C PRO A 138 24.63 15.48 -4.57
N CYS A 139 23.39 15.38 -4.10
CA CYS A 139 22.27 16.21 -4.51
C CYS A 139 22.18 17.53 -3.71
N GLN A 140 23.06 17.78 -2.74
CA GLN A 140 22.97 18.97 -1.89
C GLN A 140 22.99 20.28 -2.71
N HIS A 141 23.84 20.35 -3.73
CA HIS A 141 23.89 21.51 -4.62
C HIS A 141 22.58 21.67 -5.39
N HIS A 142 22.05 20.59 -5.99
CA HIS A 142 20.77 20.63 -6.70
C HIS A 142 19.60 21.05 -5.80
N VAL A 143 19.56 20.56 -4.55
CA VAL A 143 18.56 20.97 -3.56
C VAL A 143 18.66 22.48 -3.30
N GLN A 144 19.87 23.00 -3.12
CA GLN A 144 20.08 24.45 -2.94
C GLN A 144 19.63 25.26 -4.16
N THR A 145 19.94 24.80 -5.38
CA THR A 145 19.51 25.46 -6.62
C THR A 145 17.99 25.52 -6.73
N VAL A 146 17.30 24.40 -6.45
CA VAL A 146 15.83 24.35 -6.49
C VAL A 146 15.23 25.31 -5.45
N LEU A 147 15.76 25.32 -4.22
CA LEU A 147 15.28 26.25 -3.19
C LEU A 147 15.50 27.71 -3.61
N ALA A 148 16.67 28.04 -4.16
CA ALA A 148 16.99 29.38 -4.62
C ALA A 148 16.09 29.86 -5.78
N LEU A 149 15.66 28.95 -6.66
CA LEU A 149 14.75 29.25 -7.77
C LEU A 149 13.30 29.47 -7.30
N ILE A 150 12.83 28.69 -6.32
CA ILE A 150 11.44 28.71 -5.88
C ILE A 150 11.18 29.77 -4.80
N ASP A 151 12.17 30.08 -3.96
CA ASP A 151 12.05 31.08 -2.88
C ASP A 151 11.51 32.46 -3.36
N PRO A 152 11.96 33.01 -4.50
CA PRO A 152 11.39 34.25 -5.06
C PRO A 152 9.91 34.12 -5.44
N MET A 153 9.49 32.97 -5.99
CA MET A 153 8.09 32.73 -6.39
C MET A 153 7.18 32.62 -5.16
N LEU A 154 7.66 32.00 -4.08
CA LEU A 154 6.95 31.95 -2.80
C LEU A 154 6.79 33.34 -2.18
N LYS A 155 7.84 34.18 -2.23
CA LYS A 155 7.79 35.57 -1.75
C LYS A 155 6.78 36.42 -2.53
N LYS A 156 6.68 36.20 -3.85
CA LYS A 156 5.69 36.86 -4.73
C LYS A 156 4.28 36.26 -4.67
N ARG A 157 4.08 35.21 -3.87
CA ARG A 157 2.81 34.45 -3.76
C ARG A 157 2.33 33.84 -5.09
N GLU A 158 3.26 33.55 -6.00
CA GLU A 158 2.99 32.87 -7.28
C GLU A 158 2.80 31.35 -7.10
N MET A 159 3.16 30.81 -5.93
CA MET A 159 3.02 29.41 -5.57
C MET A 159 2.38 29.26 -4.19
N ASN A 160 1.55 28.23 -4.02
CA ASN A 160 0.91 27.91 -2.75
C ASN A 160 1.96 27.40 -1.74
N LEU A 161 2.18 28.17 -0.68
CA LEU A 161 3.19 27.89 0.35
C LEU A 161 2.91 26.60 1.13
N GLU A 162 1.65 26.27 1.38
CA GLU A 162 1.26 25.07 2.14
C GLU A 162 1.53 23.81 1.32
N LEU A 163 1.12 23.81 0.05
CA LEU A 163 1.42 22.69 -0.87
C LEU A 163 2.93 22.50 -1.04
N TRP A 164 3.68 23.59 -1.17
CA TRP A 164 5.14 23.53 -1.28
C TRP A 164 5.77 22.87 -0.06
N LYS A 165 5.46 23.35 1.15
CA LYS A 165 6.03 22.83 2.40
C LYS A 165 5.67 21.37 2.66
N GLN A 166 4.45 20.97 2.31
CA GLN A 166 3.94 19.64 2.65
C GLN A 166 4.38 18.56 1.67
N TYR A 167 4.48 18.87 0.37
CA TYR A 167 4.63 17.83 -0.66
C TYR A 167 5.78 18.02 -1.64
N MET A 168 6.27 19.25 -1.82
CA MET A 168 7.19 19.57 -2.92
C MET A 168 8.58 20.02 -2.47
N ARG A 169 8.72 20.48 -1.22
CA ARG A 169 9.98 20.99 -0.70
C ARG A 169 11.02 19.87 -0.63
N PRO A 170 12.14 19.95 -1.37
CA PRO A 170 13.19 18.95 -1.31
C PRO A 170 13.89 19.00 0.06
N ASN A 171 14.30 17.83 0.56
CA ASN A 171 15.00 17.69 1.83
C ASN A 171 16.33 16.98 1.60
N ALA A 172 17.45 17.69 1.79
CA ALA A 172 18.79 17.15 1.55
C ALA A 172 19.14 15.89 2.36
N ILE A 173 18.40 15.56 3.43
CA ILE A 173 18.61 14.33 4.21
C ILE A 173 17.89 13.15 3.57
N THR A 174 16.72 13.37 2.98
CA THR A 174 15.85 12.30 2.44
C THR A 174 15.82 12.27 0.91
N THR A 175 16.39 13.27 0.24
CA THR A 175 16.50 13.32 -1.22
C THR A 175 17.51 12.26 -1.66
N GLU A 176 17.00 11.20 -2.25
CA GLU A 176 17.78 10.12 -2.86
C GLU A 176 18.01 10.43 -4.34
N LEU A 177 19.13 9.97 -4.89
CA LEU A 177 19.32 9.89 -6.33
C LEU A 177 18.28 8.90 -6.87
N VAL A 178 17.35 9.38 -7.70
CA VAL A 178 16.52 8.48 -8.50
C VAL A 178 17.48 7.59 -9.26
N HIS A 179 17.35 6.27 -9.10
CA HIS A 179 18.22 5.26 -9.72
C HIS A 179 18.53 5.62 -11.17
N LEU A 180 19.68 6.25 -11.41
CA LEU A 180 20.17 6.57 -12.73
C LEU A 180 20.71 5.26 -13.29
N TYR A 181 19.85 4.55 -14.02
CA TYR A 181 20.30 3.57 -15.00
C TYR A 181 21.02 4.38 -16.09
N PHE A 182 22.35 4.33 -16.10
CA PHE A 182 23.16 4.66 -17.26
C PHE A 182 23.53 3.36 -17.97
#